data_AF-A0AAW0K8H1-F1
#
_entry.id   AF-A0AAW0K8H1-F1
#
_cell.length_a   1.000
_cell.length_b   1.000
_cell.length_c   1.000
_cell.angle_alpha   90.00
_cell.angle_beta   90.00
_cell.angle_gamma   90.00
#
_symmetry.space_group_name_H-M   'P 1'
#
loop_
_entity.id
_entity.type
_entity.pdbx_description
1 polymer ?
#
loop_
_entity_poly.entity_id
_entity_poly.type
_entity_poly.pdbx_seq_one_letter_code
_entity_poly.pdbx_strand_id
1 'polypeptide(L)'
;MESSSFKMNHGPKSNEKEECRSDPNIHNKCKEIMSVIPRRKGNWTLDLYQYEGFWCGPYSLEGMLMAQDHFKPQPNQVILSSTAQLGLRL
;
A
#
# COMPACT_ATOMS: atom_id res chain seq x y z
N MET A 1 -1.84 53.04 4.33
CA MET A 1 -2.30 51.64 4.22
C MET A 1 -1.09 50.77 4.49
N GLU A 2 -0.94 50.32 5.74
CA GLU A 2 0.13 49.38 6.10
C GLU A 2 -0.28 47.97 5.66
N SER A 3 0.47 47.40 4.74
CA SER A 3 0.30 46.02 4.31
C SER A 3 0.90 45.10 5.36
N SER A 4 0.05 44.43 6.13
CA SER A 4 0.47 43.43 7.13
C SER A 4 0.86 42.13 6.41
N SER A 5 2.16 41.81 6.44
CA SER A 5 2.70 40.58 5.86
C SER A 5 2.44 39.39 6.79
N PHE A 6 1.60 38.45 6.35
CA PHE A 6 1.30 37.21 7.07
C PHE A 6 2.55 36.30 7.09
N LYS A 7 3.21 36.19 8.24
CA LYS A 7 4.36 35.29 8.44
C LYS A 7 3.86 33.86 8.59
N MET A 8 4.08 33.02 7.56
CA MET A 8 3.91 31.57 7.68
C MET A 8 5.11 31.01 8.45
N ASN A 9 4.85 30.51 9.65
CA ASN A 9 5.83 29.75 10.41
C ASN A 9 6.05 28.41 9.70
N HIS A 10 7.28 28.20 9.20
CA HIS A 10 7.73 26.89 8.78
C HIS A 10 7.85 26.02 10.04
N GLY A 11 6.82 25.22 10.33
CA GLY A 11 6.97 24.06 11.19
C GLY A 11 8.06 23.13 10.62
N PRO A 12 8.67 22.27 11.44
CA PRO A 12 9.65 21.32 10.95
C PRO A 12 8.96 20.46 9.89
N LYS A 13 9.42 20.57 8.65
CA LYS A 13 9.08 19.61 7.60
C LYS A 13 9.51 18.26 8.16
N SER A 14 8.55 17.38 8.46
CA SER A 14 8.84 15.97 8.62
C SER A 14 9.28 15.49 7.25
N ASN A 15 10.59 15.40 7.05
CA ASN A 15 11.18 14.71 5.91
C ASN A 15 11.08 13.22 6.16
N GLU A 16 9.87 12.70 6.09
CA GLU A 16 9.61 11.31 5.78
C GLU A 16 9.24 11.27 4.30
N LYS A 17 10.26 11.46 3.45
CA LYS A 17 10.20 10.86 2.13
C LYS A 17 10.36 9.37 2.35
N GLU A 18 9.27 8.70 2.70
CA GLU A 18 9.16 7.27 2.49
C GLU A 18 9.12 7.09 0.97
N GLU A 19 10.31 7.00 0.39
CA GLU A 19 10.53 6.54 -0.97
C GLU A 19 9.88 5.15 -1.03
N CYS A 20 8.77 5.00 -1.76
CA CYS A 20 8.18 3.73 -2.15
C CYS A 20 9.19 2.96 -3.02
N ARG A 21 10.31 2.57 -2.44
CA ARG A 21 11.41 1.94 -3.14
C ARG A 21 11.00 0.49 -3.32
N SER A 22 10.51 0.17 -4.51
CA SER A 22 10.23 -1.21 -4.90
C SER A 22 11.51 -2.02 -4.71
N ASP A 23 11.49 -2.99 -3.80
CA ASP A 23 12.56 -3.96 -3.73
C ASP A 23 12.49 -4.83 -5.01
N PRO A 24 13.52 -4.80 -5.87
CA PRO A 24 13.48 -5.54 -7.13
C PRO A 24 13.34 -7.06 -6.91
N ASN A 25 13.77 -7.58 -5.76
CA ASN A 25 13.57 -8.98 -5.40
C ASN A 25 12.08 -9.29 -5.18
N ILE A 26 11.41 -8.48 -4.37
CA ILE A 26 9.97 -8.65 -4.08
C ILE A 26 9.14 -8.43 -5.33
N HIS A 27 9.51 -7.47 -6.18
CA HIS A 27 8.85 -7.23 -7.46
C HIS A 27 8.88 -8.46 -8.38
N ASN A 28 10.04 -9.11 -8.49
CA ASN A 28 10.21 -10.32 -9.30
C ASN A 28 9.45 -11.51 -8.68
N LYS A 29 9.54 -11.70 -7.36
CA LYS A 29 8.78 -12.72 -6.64
C LYS A 29 7.27 -12.55 -6.83
N CYS A 30 6.78 -11.30 -6.79
CA CYS A 30 5.37 -10.99 -7.04
C CYS A 30 4.96 -11.42 -8.46
N LYS A 31 5.78 -11.12 -9.48
CA LYS A 31 5.54 -11.56 -10.86
C LYS A 31 5.52 -13.09 -11.00
N GLU A 32 6.43 -13.79 -10.36
CA GLU A 32 6.47 -15.26 -10.36
C GLU A 32 5.19 -15.84 -9.73
N ILE A 33 4.79 -15.34 -8.56
CA ILE A 33 3.54 -15.75 -7.89
C ILE A 33 2.33 -15.49 -8.80
N MET A 34 2.22 -14.29 -9.38
CA MET A 34 1.11 -13.93 -10.28
C MET A 34 1.05 -14.82 -11.53
N SER A 35 2.16 -15.43 -11.95
CA SER A 35 2.20 -16.32 -13.12
C SER A 35 1.61 -17.71 -12.86
N VAL A 36 1.56 -18.16 -11.59
CA VAL A 36 1.12 -19.51 -11.22
C VAL A 36 -0.27 -19.55 -10.58
N ILE A 37 -0.73 -18.44 -10.01
CA ILE A 37 -2.02 -18.39 -9.30
C ILE A 37 -3.20 -18.05 -10.23
N PRO A 38 -4.44 -18.42 -9.84
CA PRO A 38 -5.62 -18.06 -10.61
C PRO A 38 -5.74 -16.56 -10.83
N ARG A 39 -5.98 -16.18 -12.08
CA ARG A 39 -6.21 -14.79 -12.51
C ARG A 39 -7.66 -14.62 -12.94
N ARG A 40 -8.28 -13.52 -12.49
CA ARG A 40 -9.60 -13.08 -12.89
C ARG A 40 -9.50 -11.67 -13.45
N LYS A 41 -10.17 -11.41 -14.57
CA LYS A 41 -10.32 -10.06 -15.08
C LYS A 41 -11.13 -9.23 -14.09
N GLY A 42 -10.53 -8.17 -13.56
CA GLY A 42 -11.20 -7.24 -12.66
C GLY A 42 -12.23 -6.37 -13.40
N ASN A 43 -13.10 -5.70 -12.65
CA ASN A 43 -14.09 -4.77 -13.20
C ASN A 43 -13.46 -3.45 -13.71
N TRP A 44 -12.17 -3.21 -13.43
CA TRP A 44 -11.42 -1.99 -13.76
C TRP A 44 -10.16 -2.32 -14.58
N THR A 45 -9.14 -1.45 -14.57
CA THR A 45 -7.89 -1.54 -15.34
C THR A 45 -6.89 -2.62 -14.88
N LEU A 46 -7.15 -3.31 -13.77
CA LEU A 46 -6.22 -4.29 -13.20
C LEU A 46 -6.88 -5.66 -13.03
N ASP A 47 -6.14 -6.71 -13.37
CA ASP A 47 -6.50 -8.07 -13.05
C ASP A 47 -6.42 -8.35 -11.56
N LEU A 48 -7.26 -9.27 -11.09
CA LEU A 48 -7.25 -9.80 -9.75
C LEU A 48 -6.58 -11.17 -9.75
N TYR A 49 -5.77 -11.40 -8.74
CA TYR A 49 -5.06 -12.65 -8.53
C TYR A 49 -5.50 -13.26 -7.21
N GLN A 50 -5.71 -14.57 -7.19
CA GLN A 50 -6.13 -15.28 -5.99
C GLN A 50 -4.91 -15.74 -5.19
N TYR A 51 -4.57 -15.01 -4.13
CA TYR A 51 -3.44 -15.30 -3.25
C TYR A 51 -3.95 -15.62 -1.84
N GLU A 52 -3.54 -16.76 -1.28
CA GLU A 52 -3.93 -17.23 0.07
C GLU A 52 -5.45 -17.18 0.33
N GLY A 53 -6.26 -17.44 -0.70
CA GLY A 53 -7.72 -17.43 -0.61
C GLY A 53 -8.39 -16.07 -0.84
N PHE A 54 -7.63 -14.99 -0.98
CA PHE A 54 -8.15 -13.63 -1.23
C PHE A 54 -7.89 -13.17 -2.66
N TRP A 55 -8.82 -12.40 -3.24
CA TRP A 55 -8.62 -11.75 -4.53
C TRP A 55 -8.00 -10.37 -4.32
N CYS A 56 -6.79 -10.17 -4.84
CA CYS A 56 -6.07 -8.90 -4.71
C CYS A 56 -5.52 -8.42 -6.06
N GLY A 57 -5.39 -7.10 -6.21
CA GLY A 57 -4.70 -6.50 -7.35
C GLY A 57 -3.18 -6.65 -7.23
N PRO A 58 -2.43 -6.44 -8.33
CA PRO A 58 -0.98 -6.61 -8.37
C PRO A 58 -0.26 -5.72 -7.33
N TYR A 59 -0.69 -4.46 -7.18
CA TYR A 59 -0.09 -3.54 -6.21
C TYR A 59 -0.34 -3.96 -4.75
N SER A 60 -1.54 -4.46 -4.45
CA SER A 60 -1.87 -4.96 -3.11
C SER A 60 -1.08 -6.21 -2.78
N LEU A 61 -0.89 -7.11 -3.76
CA LEU A 61 -0.07 -8.31 -3.60
C LEU A 61 1.40 -7.95 -3.33
N GLU A 62 1.99 -7.06 -4.14
CA GLU A 62 3.37 -6.60 -3.95
C GLU A 62 3.57 -5.93 -2.60
N GLY A 63 2.66 -5.03 -2.21
CA GLY A 63 2.68 -4.38 -0.90
C GLY A 63 2.54 -5.36 0.27
N MET A 64 1.73 -6.40 0.12
CA MET A 64 1.59 -7.45 1.14
C MET A 64 2.88 -8.28 1.26
N LEU A 65 3.52 -8.65 0.15
CA LEU A 65 4.81 -9.36 0.19
C LEU A 65 5.89 -8.50 0.83
N MET A 66 5.94 -7.20 0.53
CA MET A 66 6.84 -6.24 1.18
C MET A 66 6.58 -6.17 2.69
N ALA A 67 5.31 -6.05 3.09
CA ALA A 67 4.95 -6.02 4.50
C ALA A 67 5.35 -7.32 5.21
N GLN A 68 5.10 -8.49 4.60
CA GLN A 68 5.50 -9.76 5.18
C GLN A 68 7.02 -9.90 5.35
N ASP A 69 7.81 -9.39 4.41
CA ASP A 69 9.26 -9.51 4.43
C ASP A 69 9.93 -8.51 5.38
N HIS A 70 9.46 -7.25 5.38
CA HIS A 70 10.14 -6.15 6.08
C HIS A 70 9.48 -5.74 7.40
N PHE A 71 8.20 -6.09 7.65
CA PHE A 71 7.52 -5.70 8.87
C PHE A 71 8.06 -6.49 10.07
N LYS A 72 8.61 -5.76 11.06
CA LYS A 72 9.13 -6.31 12.31
C LYS A 72 8.17 -5.99 13.45
N PRO A 73 7.18 -6.84 13.74
CA PRO A 73 6.18 -6.57 14.78
C PRO A 73 6.87 -6.38 16.13
N GLN A 74 6.49 -5.32 16.85
CA GLN A 74 6.93 -5.09 18.22
C GLN A 74 5.82 -5.50 19.19
N PRO A 75 6.14 -6.11 20.35
CA PRO A 75 5.14 -6.62 21.29
C PRO A 75 4.21 -5.53 21.87
N ASN A 76 4.62 -4.26 21.79
CA ASN A 76 3.85 -3.12 22.30
C ASN A 76 3.06 -2.37 21.22
N GLN A 77 3.00 -2.90 20.00
CA GLN A 77 2.25 -2.30 18.89
C GLN A 77 0.88 -2.93 18.74
N VAL A 78 -0.13 -2.11 18.52
CA VAL A 78 -1.50 -2.54 18.21
C VAL A 78 -1.74 -2.32 16.73
N ILE A 79 -2.16 -3.37 16.02
CA ILE A 79 -2.56 -3.28 14.61
C ILE A 79 -4.05 -3.01 14.56
N LEU A 80 -4.43 -1.86 14.01
CA LEU A 80 -5.81 -1.59 13.65
C LEU A 80 -6.09 -2.20 12.27
N SER A 81 -6.99 -3.18 12.21
CA SER A 81 -7.44 -3.78 10.96
C SER A 81 -8.89 -3.39 10.69
N SER A 82 -9.13 -2.86 9.50
CA SER A 82 -10.48 -2.60 8.99
C SER A 82 -10.60 -3.17 7.59
N THR A 83 -11.66 -3.90 7.32
CA THR A 83 -12.02 -4.21 5.94
C THR A 83 -12.46 -2.92 5.28
N ALA A 84 -11.98 -2.63 4.08
CA ALA A 84 -12.60 -1.63 3.22
C ALA A 84 -14.01 -2.13 2.90
N GLN A 85 -14.97 -1.79 3.76
CA GLN A 85 -16.37 -1.98 3.44
C GLN A 85 -16.58 -1.11 2.21
N LEU A 86 -16.89 -1.73 1.07
CA LEU A 86 -17.19 -1.04 -0.20
C LEU A 86 -18.23 0.05 0.10
N GLY A 87 -17.73 1.26 0.32
CA GLY A 87 -18.49 2.42 0.73
C GLY A 87 -19.24 2.98 -0.46
N LEU A 88 -20.27 2.25 -0.89
CA LEU A 88 -21.34 2.77 -1.72
C LEU A 88 -22.57 1.87 -1.50
N ARG A 89 -23.17 2.02 -0.32
CA ARG A 89 -24.61 1.76 -0.18
C ARG A 89 -25.31 3.06 -0.55
N LEU A 90 -25.82 3.08 -1.80
CA LEU A 90 -26.85 3.92 -2.42
C LEU A 90 -26.85 5.42 -2.09
#